data_AF-A0A842RLU5-F1
#
_entry.id   AF-A0A842RLU5-F1
#
_cell.length_a   1.000
_cell.length_b   1.000
_cell.length_c   1.000
_cell.angle_alpha   90.00
_cell.angle_beta   90.00
_cell.angle_gamma   90.00
#
_symmetry.space_group_name_H-M   'P 1'
#
loop_
_entity.id
_entity.type
_entity.pdbx_description
1 polymer ?
#
loop_
_entity_poly.entity_id
_entity_poly.type
_entity_poly.pdbx_seq_one_letter_code
_entity_poly.pdbx_strand_id
1 'polypeptide(L)'
;MRFFKYFKPILLFLIYEAFWIILALIINFYFSTSLNFDLSYFIPTQYLVSELIINVTVFIPLGGLFGYLIGGYILAPLFLFFHKLLYGKKLEYGIQFKPPSEKINIISKGFFPLMLAINLSFSLSTEDILNFILSASANSSLNTIAGADTLIKPIGLSVLLPVCFAISMFLFSSIWFLKNSGIIYSNEKSVREVTEPFVIRSVGGWMHTLIKGYAGIGVVITYFQIIYEIVTAFSEALDPLILAVVVLMWTVLLFILFLATIPSLIFNEIIRNRSGDYVRNIGVKLDIVDEAIITFELREQVKEEKAKELLERLDRPKGEVEEKEAPKEFNGFNFSETEEK
;
A
#
# COMPACT_ATOMS: atom_id res chain seq x y z
N MET A 1 1.78 -20.79 22.51
CA MET A 1 1.66 -19.32 22.72
C MET A 1 1.44 -18.55 21.40
N ARG A 2 0.31 -18.74 20.68
CA ARG A 2 -0.02 -17.91 19.50
C ARG A 2 -0.71 -16.58 19.86
N PHE A 3 -1.40 -16.55 20.99
CA PHE A 3 -2.15 -15.38 21.47
C PHE A 3 -1.26 -14.15 21.71
N PHE A 4 -0.10 -14.31 22.34
CA PHE A 4 0.83 -13.21 22.61
C PHE A 4 1.37 -12.51 21.34
N LYS A 5 1.36 -13.18 20.18
CA LYS A 5 1.78 -12.57 18.91
C LYS A 5 0.82 -11.47 18.45
N TYR A 6 -0.48 -11.62 18.72
CA TYR A 6 -1.53 -10.69 18.27
C TYR A 6 -1.97 -9.70 19.34
N PHE A 7 -1.54 -9.87 20.59
CA PHE A 7 -1.94 -9.03 21.71
C PHE A 7 -1.69 -7.53 21.45
N LYS A 8 -0.49 -7.16 20.98
CA LYS A 8 -0.15 -5.76 20.68
C LYS A 8 -1.04 -5.15 19.58
N PRO A 9 -1.21 -5.78 18.39
CA PRO A 9 -2.17 -5.31 17.39
C PRO A 9 -3.60 -5.19 17.93
N ILE A 10 -4.10 -6.19 18.66
CA ILE A 10 -5.46 -6.17 19.21
C ILE A 10 -5.64 -5.02 20.20
N LEU A 11 -4.69 -4.83 21.12
CA LEU A 11 -4.73 -3.72 22.06
C LEU A 11 -4.74 -2.37 21.33
N LEU A 12 -3.93 -2.21 20.28
CA LEU A 12 -3.90 -0.99 19.49
C LEU A 12 -5.23 -0.72 18.77
N PHE A 13 -5.88 -1.77 18.26
CA PHE A 13 -7.22 -1.68 17.67
C PHE A 13 -8.28 -1.31 18.72
N LEU A 14 -8.24 -1.89 19.91
CA LEU A 14 -9.16 -1.53 21.00
C LEU A 14 -9.00 -0.06 21.46
N ILE A 15 -7.75 0.44 21.51
CA ILE A 15 -7.48 1.85 21.80
C ILE A 15 -8.07 2.75 20.69
N TYR A 16 -7.94 2.33 19.43
CA TYR A 16 -8.55 3.01 18.29
C TYR A 16 -10.09 3.07 18.40
N GLU A 17 -10.75 1.95 18.72
CA GLU A 17 -12.20 1.89 18.92
C GLU A 17 -12.65 2.80 20.07
N ALA A 18 -11.97 2.71 21.21
CA ALA A 18 -12.26 3.55 22.37
C ALA A 18 -12.09 5.05 22.06
N PHE A 19 -11.05 5.41 21.30
CA PHE A 19 -10.82 6.78 20.85
C PHE A 19 -12.00 7.34 20.06
N TRP A 20 -12.52 6.59 19.07
CA TRP A 20 -13.67 7.04 18.27
C TRP A 20 -14.96 7.15 19.07
N ILE A 21 -15.20 6.22 19.99
CA ILE A 21 -16.36 6.27 20.90
C ILE A 21 -16.29 7.54 21.78
N ILE A 22 -15.14 7.80 22.41
CA ILE A 22 -14.96 8.98 23.26
C ILE A 22 -15.10 10.27 22.44
N LEU A 23 -14.50 10.31 21.25
CA LEU A 23 -14.61 11.47 20.36
C LEU A 23 -16.06 11.74 19.95
N ALA A 24 -16.81 10.70 19.58
CA ALA A 24 -18.23 10.83 19.24
C ALA A 24 -19.07 11.32 20.42
N LEU A 25 -18.81 10.84 21.64
CA LEU A 25 -19.48 11.32 22.85
C LEU A 25 -19.21 12.81 23.11
N ILE A 26 -17.96 13.25 22.93
CA ILE A 26 -17.57 14.66 23.06
C ILE A 26 -18.30 15.51 22.01
N ILE A 27 -18.27 15.12 20.74
CA ILE A 27 -18.93 15.86 19.66
C ILE A 27 -20.43 15.94 19.90
N ASN A 28 -21.07 14.82 20.26
CA ASN A 28 -22.51 14.80 20.54
C ASN A 28 -22.86 15.69 21.74
N PHE A 29 -22.03 15.72 22.79
CA PHE A 29 -22.25 16.58 23.95
C PHE A 29 -22.26 18.07 23.58
N TYR A 30 -21.31 18.53 22.75
CA TYR A 30 -21.19 19.94 22.38
C TYR A 30 -22.10 20.36 21.20
N PHE A 31 -22.47 19.44 20.30
CA PHE A 31 -23.11 19.76 19.02
C PHE A 31 -24.39 18.98 18.71
N SER A 32 -24.99 18.28 19.69
CA SER A 32 -26.19 17.43 19.48
C SER A 32 -27.32 18.10 18.70
N THR A 33 -27.65 19.36 19.02
CA THR A 33 -28.74 20.07 18.34
C THR A 33 -28.39 20.42 16.88
N SER A 34 -27.15 20.79 16.61
CA SER A 34 -26.70 21.21 15.28
C SER A 34 -26.45 20.04 14.32
N LEU A 35 -26.26 18.83 14.85
CA LEU A 35 -25.90 17.63 14.07
C LEU A 35 -27.01 16.56 14.06
N ASN A 36 -28.26 16.98 14.32
CA ASN A 36 -29.44 16.12 14.33
C ASN A 36 -30.05 15.97 12.93
N PHE A 37 -29.31 15.33 12.03
CA PHE A 37 -29.76 14.92 10.71
C PHE A 37 -29.09 13.60 10.32
N ASP A 38 -29.75 12.80 9.50
CA ASP A 38 -29.19 11.61 8.85
C ASP A 38 -28.23 12.02 7.73
N LEU A 39 -27.10 11.31 7.59
CA LEU A 39 -26.07 11.64 6.61
C LEU A 39 -26.29 10.93 5.27
N SER A 40 -26.61 9.64 5.29
CA SER A 40 -26.82 8.83 4.08
C SER A 40 -28.12 8.05 4.12
N TYR A 41 -28.62 7.67 2.95
CA TYR A 41 -29.79 6.79 2.83
C TYR A 41 -29.52 5.34 3.30
N PHE A 42 -28.25 4.97 3.49
CA PHE A 42 -27.85 3.59 3.73
C PHE A 42 -27.83 3.21 5.21
N ILE A 43 -27.73 4.19 6.10
CA ILE A 43 -27.60 3.96 7.54
C ILE A 43 -28.85 4.51 8.21
N PRO A 44 -29.70 3.66 8.82
CA PRO A 44 -30.98 4.09 9.37
C PRO A 44 -30.79 4.77 10.74
N THR A 45 -30.06 5.87 10.77
CA THR A 45 -29.82 6.70 11.95
C THR A 45 -30.22 8.13 11.67
N GLN A 46 -30.86 8.79 12.63
CA GLN A 46 -31.28 10.19 12.50
C GLN A 46 -30.18 11.19 12.92
N TYR A 47 -28.98 10.71 13.25
CA TYR A 47 -27.92 11.49 13.87
C TYR A 47 -26.58 11.30 13.14
N LEU A 48 -26.04 12.37 12.57
CA LEU A 48 -24.76 12.40 11.85
C LEU A 48 -23.64 11.74 12.66
N VAL A 49 -23.52 12.10 13.94
CA VAL A 49 -22.44 11.60 14.81
C VAL A 49 -22.54 10.09 15.00
N SER A 50 -23.76 9.55 15.13
CA SER A 50 -24.00 8.11 15.24
C SER A 50 -23.68 7.38 13.94
N GLU A 51 -23.96 8.02 12.81
CA GLU A 51 -23.64 7.46 11.51
C GLU A 51 -22.13 7.40 11.26
N LEU A 52 -21.41 8.50 11.56
CA LEU A 52 -19.96 8.58 11.43
C LEU A 52 -19.24 7.55 12.31
N ILE A 53 -19.69 7.34 13.55
CA ILE A 53 -19.09 6.32 14.41
C ILE A 53 -19.34 4.90 13.87
N ILE A 54 -20.56 4.59 13.40
CA ILE A 54 -20.86 3.29 12.79
C ILE A 54 -19.97 3.06 11.56
N ASN A 55 -19.82 4.07 10.71
CA ASN A 55 -18.94 4.01 9.55
C ASN A 55 -17.50 3.64 9.95
N VAL A 56 -16.93 4.36 10.91
CA VAL A 56 -15.52 4.22 11.28
C VAL A 56 -15.23 2.96 12.10
N THR A 57 -16.10 2.61 13.04
CA THR A 57 -15.90 1.48 13.98
C THR A 57 -16.38 0.14 13.43
N VAL A 58 -17.38 0.15 12.54
CA VAL A 58 -18.01 -1.07 12.03
C VAL A 58 -17.73 -1.25 10.54
N PHE A 59 -18.14 -0.30 9.69
CA PHE A 59 -18.11 -0.52 8.26
C PHE A 59 -16.72 -0.46 7.64
N ILE A 60 -15.80 0.40 8.10
CA ILE A 60 -14.42 0.40 7.61
C ILE A 60 -13.71 -0.92 7.96
N PRO A 61 -13.68 -1.40 9.22
CA PRO A 61 -13.05 -2.67 9.56
C PRO A 61 -13.68 -3.88 8.84
N LEU A 62 -15.02 -3.94 8.77
CA LEU A 62 -15.73 -5.02 8.06
C LEU A 62 -15.49 -4.95 6.55
N GLY A 63 -15.57 -3.76 5.96
CA GLY A 63 -15.25 -3.54 4.55
C GLY A 63 -13.84 -4.00 4.21
N GLY A 64 -12.87 -3.71 5.09
CA GLY A 64 -11.51 -4.20 4.96
C GLY A 64 -11.40 -5.73 5.01
N LEU A 65 -12.14 -6.39 5.91
CA LEU A 65 -12.19 -7.85 6.02
C LEU A 65 -12.83 -8.50 4.78
N PHE A 66 -13.96 -7.97 4.31
CA PHE A 66 -14.64 -8.43 3.10
C PHE A 66 -13.76 -8.24 1.86
N GLY A 67 -13.21 -7.04 1.68
CA GLY A 67 -12.26 -6.75 0.61
C GLY A 67 -11.09 -7.71 0.66
N TYR A 68 -10.51 -7.93 1.84
CA TYR A 68 -9.39 -8.85 2.01
C TYR A 68 -9.71 -10.29 1.58
N LEU A 69 -10.85 -10.82 2.03
CA LEU A 69 -11.28 -12.18 1.72
C LEU A 69 -11.50 -12.34 0.21
N ILE A 70 -12.34 -11.50 -0.37
CA ILE A 70 -12.76 -11.67 -1.76
C ILE A 70 -11.59 -11.38 -2.71
N GLY A 71 -10.81 -10.34 -2.45
CA GLY A 71 -9.69 -9.92 -3.29
C GLY A 71 -8.56 -10.94 -3.35
N GLY A 72 -8.18 -11.50 -2.20
CA GLY A 72 -7.16 -12.54 -2.12
C GLY A 72 -7.49 -13.78 -2.97
N TYR A 73 -8.72 -14.29 -2.84
CA TYR A 73 -9.11 -15.54 -3.50
C TYR A 73 -9.46 -15.38 -4.98
N ILE A 74 -9.99 -14.23 -5.39
CA ILE A 74 -10.41 -13.99 -6.78
C ILE A 74 -9.31 -13.32 -7.59
N LEU A 75 -8.75 -12.23 -7.07
CA LEU A 75 -7.89 -11.36 -7.87
C LEU A 75 -6.43 -11.84 -7.91
N ALA A 76 -5.93 -12.53 -6.88
CA ALA A 76 -4.56 -13.05 -6.91
C ALA A 76 -4.32 -14.05 -8.06
N PRO A 77 -5.20 -15.06 -8.27
CA PRO A 77 -5.12 -15.94 -9.44
C PRO A 77 -5.16 -15.19 -10.76
N LEU A 78 -6.05 -14.21 -10.86
CA LEU A 78 -6.27 -13.43 -12.07
C LEU A 78 -5.03 -12.58 -12.41
N PHE A 79 -4.43 -11.92 -11.41
CA PHE A 79 -3.17 -11.20 -11.57
C PHE A 79 -2.01 -12.10 -11.96
N LEU A 80 -1.91 -13.31 -11.38
CA LEU A 80 -0.89 -14.28 -11.78
C LEU A 80 -1.08 -14.70 -13.25
N PHE A 81 -2.33 -15.02 -13.63
CA PHE A 81 -2.69 -15.38 -15.00
C PHE A 81 -2.31 -14.28 -15.98
N PHE A 82 -2.72 -13.03 -15.73
CA PHE A 82 -2.39 -11.91 -16.61
C PHE A 82 -0.89 -11.62 -16.68
N HIS A 83 -0.18 -11.68 -15.55
CA HIS A 83 1.27 -11.49 -15.55
C HIS A 83 1.99 -12.57 -16.39
N LYS A 84 1.58 -13.84 -16.23
CA LYS A 84 2.11 -14.95 -17.03
C LYS A 84 1.70 -14.83 -18.51
N LEU A 85 0.48 -14.39 -18.81
CA LEU A 85 0.02 -14.20 -20.19
C LEU A 85 0.84 -13.12 -20.91
N LEU A 86 1.11 -11.99 -20.25
CA LEU A 86 1.80 -10.84 -20.83
C LEU A 86 3.32 -11.06 -20.92
N TYR A 87 3.94 -11.60 -19.89
CA TYR A 87 5.40 -11.69 -19.78
C TYR A 87 5.96 -13.12 -19.84
N GLY A 88 5.10 -14.14 -19.84
CA GLY A 88 5.46 -15.55 -19.72
C GLY A 88 6.43 -16.08 -20.77
N LYS A 89 6.41 -15.49 -21.97
CA LYS A 89 7.29 -15.89 -23.07
C LYS A 89 8.75 -15.48 -22.83
N LYS A 90 8.99 -14.41 -22.07
CA LYS A 90 10.33 -13.82 -21.85
C LYS A 90 10.92 -14.15 -20.48
N LEU A 91 10.09 -14.66 -19.56
CA LEU A 91 10.47 -14.86 -18.17
C LEU A 91 10.37 -16.34 -17.78
N GLU A 92 11.29 -16.76 -16.93
CA GLU A 92 11.19 -18.02 -16.21
C GLU A 92 10.49 -17.80 -14.87
N TYR A 93 9.71 -18.78 -14.43
CA TYR A 93 8.93 -18.68 -13.20
C TYR A 93 9.25 -19.88 -12.31
N GLY A 94 9.31 -19.63 -11.02
CA GLY A 94 9.48 -20.68 -10.02
C GLY A 94 8.87 -20.29 -8.69
N ILE A 95 8.78 -21.26 -7.79
CA ILE A 95 8.26 -21.07 -6.44
C ILE A 95 9.43 -21.11 -5.45
N GLN A 96 9.56 -20.06 -4.65
CA GLN A 96 10.51 -19.96 -3.55
C GLN A 96 9.78 -19.96 -2.21
N PHE A 97 9.99 -21.01 -1.42
CA PHE A 97 9.42 -21.09 -0.09
C PHE A 97 10.07 -20.08 0.85
N LYS A 98 9.26 -19.17 1.41
CA LYS A 98 9.72 -18.18 2.38
C LYS A 98 9.27 -18.56 3.79
N PRO A 99 10.15 -18.52 4.81
CA PRO A 99 9.73 -18.74 6.18
C PRO A 99 8.69 -17.69 6.61
N PRO A 100 7.77 -18.05 7.53
CA PRO A 100 6.81 -17.11 8.08
C PRO A 100 7.54 -15.96 8.80
N SER A 101 7.00 -14.75 8.71
CA SER A 101 7.57 -13.60 9.42
C SER A 101 7.10 -13.60 10.86
N GLU A 102 8.00 -13.31 11.80
CA GLU A 102 7.66 -13.29 13.23
C GLU A 102 6.78 -12.10 13.63
N LYS A 103 6.86 -10.98 12.91
CA LYS A 103 6.18 -9.72 13.25
C LYS A 103 5.21 -9.26 12.16
N ILE A 104 4.05 -8.74 12.59
CA ILE A 104 3.10 -8.04 11.71
C ILE A 104 3.54 -6.58 11.61
N ASN A 105 3.96 -6.15 10.42
CA ASN A 105 4.28 -4.74 10.20
C ASN A 105 2.98 -3.97 9.85
N ILE A 106 2.30 -3.49 10.89
CA ILE A 106 1.01 -2.79 10.78
C ILE A 106 1.15 -1.54 9.92
N ILE A 107 2.15 -0.71 10.17
CA ILE A 107 2.33 0.58 9.47
C ILE A 107 2.50 0.35 7.97
N SER A 108 3.49 -0.46 7.56
CA SER A 108 3.78 -0.63 6.13
C SER A 108 2.71 -1.37 5.33
N LYS A 109 1.88 -2.19 6.00
CA LYS A 109 0.79 -2.95 5.36
C LYS A 109 -0.55 -2.24 5.46
N GLY A 110 -0.79 -1.42 6.48
CA GLY A 110 -2.05 -0.71 6.68
C GLY A 110 -2.08 0.67 6.02
N PHE A 111 -0.93 1.35 5.95
CA PHE A 111 -0.84 2.71 5.44
C PHE A 111 -1.23 2.80 3.96
N PHE A 112 -0.61 2.00 3.08
CA PHE A 112 -0.86 2.11 1.63
C PHE A 112 -2.30 1.76 1.20
N PRO A 113 -2.96 0.73 1.78
CA PRO A 113 -4.38 0.53 1.52
C PRO A 113 -5.24 1.72 1.91
N LEU A 114 -5.00 2.32 3.09
CA LEU A 114 -5.72 3.52 3.49
C LEU A 114 -5.48 4.67 2.50
N MET A 115 -4.22 4.92 2.14
CA MET A 115 -3.85 5.97 1.19
C MET A 115 -4.61 5.82 -0.13
N LEU A 116 -4.63 4.61 -0.70
CA LEU A 116 -5.39 4.32 -1.90
C LEU A 116 -6.91 4.52 -1.69
N ALA A 117 -7.45 4.13 -0.54
CA ALA A 117 -8.87 4.33 -0.22
C ALA A 117 -9.25 5.81 -0.17
N ILE A 118 -8.40 6.66 0.42
CA ILE A 118 -8.60 8.11 0.47
C ILE A 118 -8.58 8.68 -0.95
N ASN A 119 -7.57 8.33 -1.75
CA ASN A 119 -7.46 8.80 -3.14
C ASN A 119 -8.66 8.38 -4.00
N LEU A 120 -9.12 7.13 -3.86
CA LEU A 120 -10.31 6.64 -4.55
C LEU A 120 -11.57 7.37 -4.08
N SER A 121 -11.75 7.55 -2.77
CA SER A 121 -12.92 8.25 -2.22
C SER A 121 -13.00 9.69 -2.75
N PHE A 122 -11.87 10.38 -2.84
CA PHE A 122 -11.79 11.74 -3.37
C PHE A 122 -12.04 11.78 -4.88
N SER A 123 -11.53 10.80 -5.62
CA SER A 123 -11.75 10.72 -7.07
C SER A 123 -13.21 10.39 -7.41
N LEU A 124 -13.90 9.67 -6.52
CA LEU A 124 -15.31 9.29 -6.64
C LEU A 124 -16.28 10.31 -6.03
N SER A 125 -15.82 11.35 -5.34
CA SER A 125 -16.69 12.37 -4.75
C SER A 125 -17.13 13.41 -5.80
N THR A 126 -17.69 12.96 -6.93
CA THR A 126 -18.34 13.82 -7.92
C THR A 126 -19.72 14.23 -7.42
N GLU A 127 -20.27 15.35 -7.93
CA GLU A 127 -21.60 15.84 -7.51
C GLU A 127 -22.69 14.77 -7.65
N ASP A 128 -22.71 14.04 -8.77
CA ASP A 128 -23.69 12.97 -9.01
C ASP A 128 -23.61 11.86 -7.95
N ILE A 129 -22.39 11.45 -7.59
CA ILE A 129 -22.18 10.40 -6.59
C ILE A 129 -22.53 10.92 -5.20
N LEU A 130 -22.15 12.16 -4.87
CA LEU A 130 -22.50 12.79 -3.59
C LEU A 130 -24.01 12.93 -3.43
N ASN A 131 -24.73 13.35 -4.48
CA ASN A 131 -26.18 13.44 -4.49
C ASN A 131 -26.88 12.07 -4.40
N PHE A 132 -26.23 11.01 -4.90
CA PHE A 132 -26.72 9.64 -4.77
C PHE A 132 -26.56 9.08 -3.36
N ILE A 133 -25.44 9.37 -2.68
CA ILE A 133 -25.14 8.77 -1.37
C ILE A 133 -25.68 9.58 -0.19
N LEU A 134 -25.71 10.92 -0.29
CA LEU A 134 -26.10 11.79 0.80
C LEU A 134 -27.62 11.96 0.84
N SER A 135 -28.17 12.02 2.05
CA SER A 135 -29.58 12.28 2.26
C SER A 135 -29.95 13.73 1.89
N ALA A 136 -31.23 13.95 1.56
CA ALA A 136 -31.75 15.30 1.32
C ALA A 136 -31.62 16.20 2.57
N SER A 137 -31.79 15.62 3.77
CA SER A 137 -31.59 16.29 5.05
C SER A 137 -30.14 16.75 5.21
N ALA A 138 -29.14 15.89 4.93
CA ALA A 138 -27.73 16.25 4.95
C ALA A 138 -27.43 17.44 4.04
N ASN A 139 -27.89 17.40 2.78
CA ASN A 139 -27.69 18.50 1.84
C ASN A 139 -28.32 19.81 2.35
N SER A 140 -29.52 19.77 2.93
CA SER A 140 -30.17 20.96 3.47
C SER A 140 -29.49 21.51 4.74
N SER A 141 -29.11 20.64 5.67
CA SER A 141 -28.52 21.01 6.96
C SER A 141 -27.08 21.50 6.80
N LEU A 142 -26.28 20.84 5.97
CA LEU A 142 -24.88 21.23 5.73
C LEU A 142 -24.77 22.58 5.03
N ASN A 143 -25.64 22.85 4.05
CA ASN A 143 -25.72 24.15 3.41
C ASN A 143 -26.09 25.27 4.38
N THR A 144 -26.92 24.96 5.39
CA THR A 144 -27.34 25.93 6.43
C THR A 144 -26.26 26.19 7.47
N ILE A 145 -25.48 25.17 7.86
CA ILE A 145 -24.48 25.27 8.94
C ILE A 145 -23.21 26.02 8.49
N ALA A 146 -22.76 25.83 7.24
CA ALA A 146 -21.45 26.30 6.83
C ALA A 146 -21.44 27.31 5.69
N GLY A 147 -22.57 27.55 5.02
CA GLY A 147 -22.62 28.39 3.83
C GLY A 147 -21.68 27.88 2.74
N ALA A 148 -22.21 26.99 1.87
CA ALA A 148 -21.59 26.40 0.67
C ALA A 148 -21.10 24.95 0.79
N ASP A 149 -20.89 24.37 -0.39
CA ASP A 149 -20.49 23.00 -0.77
C ASP A 149 -19.21 22.46 -0.08
N THR A 150 -18.52 23.31 0.70
CA THR A 150 -17.23 23.04 1.32
C THR A 150 -17.27 21.91 2.34
N LEU A 151 -18.36 21.73 3.09
CA LEU A 151 -18.52 20.61 4.02
C LEU A 151 -19.15 19.37 3.39
N ILE A 152 -19.92 19.52 2.31
CA ILE A 152 -20.63 18.42 1.65
C ILE A 152 -19.62 17.38 1.17
N LYS A 153 -18.58 17.82 0.47
CA LYS A 153 -17.59 16.91 -0.09
C LYS A 153 -16.80 16.15 0.99
N PRO A 154 -16.17 16.79 1.98
CA PRO A 154 -15.50 16.06 3.06
C PRO A 154 -16.46 15.11 3.80
N ILE A 155 -17.65 15.56 4.16
CA ILE A 155 -18.60 14.70 4.86
C ILE A 155 -19.06 13.52 3.98
N GLY A 156 -19.26 13.73 2.68
CA GLY A 156 -19.56 12.67 1.72
C GLY A 156 -18.42 11.65 1.55
N LEU A 157 -17.16 12.08 1.64
CA LEU A 157 -16.01 11.17 1.65
C LEU A 157 -16.08 10.16 2.80
N SER A 158 -16.63 10.56 3.97
CA SER A 158 -16.77 9.64 5.10
C SER A 158 -17.74 8.48 4.82
N VAL A 159 -18.75 8.70 3.98
CA VAL A 159 -19.71 7.68 3.52
C VAL A 159 -19.09 6.79 2.43
N LEU A 160 -18.26 7.36 1.54
CA LEU A 160 -17.56 6.61 0.50
C LEU A 160 -16.39 5.77 1.04
N LEU A 161 -15.79 6.19 2.15
CA LEU A 161 -14.55 5.62 2.66
C LEU A 161 -14.65 4.12 2.98
N PRO A 162 -15.71 3.58 3.63
CA PRO A 162 -15.85 2.14 3.83
C PRO A 162 -15.81 1.33 2.53
N VAL A 163 -16.48 1.80 1.48
CA VAL A 163 -16.53 1.13 0.16
C VAL A 163 -15.17 1.22 -0.52
N CYS A 164 -14.56 2.41 -0.56
CA CYS A 164 -13.24 2.62 -1.15
C CYS A 164 -12.15 1.85 -0.41
N PHE A 165 -12.28 1.72 0.91
CA PHE A 165 -11.39 0.94 1.75
C PHE A 165 -11.54 -0.57 1.49
N ALA A 166 -12.76 -1.06 1.31
CA ALA A 166 -13.00 -2.44 0.87
C ALA A 166 -12.36 -2.71 -0.50
N ILE A 167 -12.52 -1.81 -1.47
CA ILE A 167 -11.89 -1.93 -2.81
C ILE A 167 -10.36 -1.90 -2.70
N SER A 168 -9.81 -1.00 -1.90
CA SER A 168 -8.37 -0.92 -1.68
C SER A 168 -7.82 -2.20 -1.03
N MET A 169 -8.49 -2.71 0.00
CA MET A 169 -8.14 -3.97 0.64
C MET A 169 -8.31 -5.17 -0.30
N PHE A 170 -9.28 -5.13 -1.21
CA PHE A 170 -9.44 -6.11 -2.29
C PHE A 170 -8.22 -6.16 -3.21
N LEU A 171 -7.68 -5.00 -3.61
CA LEU A 171 -6.45 -4.94 -4.40
C LEU A 171 -5.24 -5.40 -3.59
N PHE A 172 -5.01 -4.87 -2.39
CA PHE A 172 -3.81 -5.19 -1.60
C PHE A 172 -3.78 -6.63 -1.07
N SER A 173 -4.92 -7.23 -0.76
CA SER A 173 -5.00 -8.63 -0.33
C SER A 173 -4.54 -9.59 -1.41
N SER A 174 -4.90 -9.34 -2.67
CA SER A 174 -4.44 -10.13 -3.81
C SER A 174 -2.91 -10.12 -3.94
N ILE A 175 -2.30 -8.96 -3.73
CA ILE A 175 -0.84 -8.80 -3.73
C ILE A 175 -0.23 -9.57 -2.56
N TRP A 176 -0.84 -9.51 -1.38
CA TRP A 176 -0.34 -10.25 -0.21
C TRP A 176 -0.42 -11.75 -0.41
N PHE A 177 -1.49 -12.27 -1.04
CA PHE A 177 -1.61 -13.67 -1.43
C PHE A 177 -0.49 -14.07 -2.41
N LEU A 178 -0.22 -13.27 -3.44
CA LEU A 178 0.89 -13.48 -4.38
C LEU A 178 2.27 -13.41 -3.70
N LYS A 179 2.44 -12.57 -2.68
CA LYS A 179 3.69 -12.52 -1.90
C LYS A 179 3.82 -13.72 -0.97
N ASN A 180 2.71 -14.21 -0.43
CA ASN A 180 2.66 -15.39 0.44
C ASN A 180 2.92 -16.69 -0.35
N SER A 181 2.59 -16.72 -1.64
CA SER A 181 2.83 -17.88 -2.50
C SER A 181 4.30 -18.10 -2.83
N GLY A 182 5.12 -17.06 -2.73
CA GLY A 182 6.55 -17.16 -3.03
C GLY A 182 6.87 -17.30 -4.52
N ILE A 183 5.91 -17.02 -5.41
CA ILE A 183 6.15 -17.08 -6.85
C ILE A 183 7.12 -15.96 -7.25
N ILE A 184 8.22 -16.37 -7.87
CA ILE A 184 9.27 -15.52 -8.41
C ILE A 184 9.35 -15.68 -9.92
N TYR A 185 9.92 -14.68 -10.57
CA TYR A 185 10.28 -14.72 -11.98
C TYR A 185 11.71 -14.23 -12.19
N SER A 186 12.32 -14.69 -13.27
CA SER A 186 13.65 -14.31 -13.74
C SER A 186 13.61 -13.93 -15.22
N ASN A 187 14.41 -12.93 -15.60
CA ASN A 187 14.64 -12.55 -17.00
C ASN A 187 15.81 -13.30 -17.65
N GLU A 188 16.27 -14.41 -17.06
CA GLU A 188 17.42 -15.18 -17.56
C GLU A 188 17.34 -15.48 -19.06
N LYS A 189 16.18 -15.97 -19.53
CA LYS A 189 15.94 -16.30 -20.94
C LYS A 189 16.21 -15.13 -21.89
N SER A 190 15.86 -13.91 -21.50
CA SER A 190 16.06 -12.73 -22.34
C SER A 190 17.46 -12.13 -22.22
N VAL A 191 18.16 -12.40 -21.12
CA VAL A 191 19.45 -11.76 -20.80
C VAL A 191 20.66 -12.63 -21.19
N ARG A 192 20.48 -13.93 -21.45
CA ARG A 192 21.58 -14.83 -21.85
C ARG A 192 22.43 -14.32 -23.02
N GLU A 193 21.85 -13.53 -23.92
CA GLU A 193 22.51 -13.01 -25.12
C GLU A 193 22.73 -11.49 -25.09
N VAL A 194 22.35 -10.79 -24.02
CA VAL A 194 22.36 -9.31 -23.94
C VAL A 194 23.07 -8.86 -22.66
N THR A 195 23.71 -7.70 -22.66
CA THR A 195 24.42 -7.13 -21.49
C THR A 195 23.50 -6.58 -20.40
N GLU A 196 22.20 -6.89 -20.44
CA GLU A 196 21.25 -6.49 -19.42
C GLU A 196 21.55 -7.20 -18.08
N PRO A 197 21.19 -6.61 -16.92
CA PRO A 197 21.36 -7.28 -15.65
C PRO A 197 20.34 -8.41 -15.49
N PHE A 198 20.81 -9.52 -14.92
CA PHE A 198 19.96 -10.60 -14.43
C PHE A 198 19.15 -10.14 -13.20
N VAL A 199 17.84 -10.33 -13.24
CA VAL A 199 16.88 -9.83 -12.25
C VAL A 199 15.95 -10.95 -11.82
N ILE A 200 16.00 -11.28 -10.53
CA ILE A 200 15.00 -12.13 -9.87
C ILE A 200 14.08 -11.27 -9.04
N ARG A 201 12.77 -11.39 -9.26
CA ARG A 201 11.74 -10.65 -8.50
C ARG A 201 10.56 -11.53 -8.17
N SER A 202 9.89 -11.23 -7.06
CA SER A 202 8.58 -11.82 -6.75
C SER A 202 7.49 -11.18 -7.59
N VAL A 203 6.56 -11.97 -8.16
CA VAL A 203 5.38 -11.46 -8.89
C VAL A 203 4.54 -10.56 -7.99
N GLY A 204 4.26 -11.03 -6.76
CA GLY A 204 3.59 -10.21 -5.75
C GLY A 204 4.41 -8.99 -5.35
N GLY A 205 5.75 -9.10 -5.32
CA GLY A 205 6.63 -7.95 -5.09
C GLY A 205 6.52 -6.88 -6.17
N TRP A 206 6.49 -7.28 -7.44
CA TRP A 206 6.32 -6.38 -8.59
C TRP A 206 4.98 -5.64 -8.56
N MET A 207 3.88 -6.37 -8.39
CA MET A 207 2.53 -5.79 -8.26
C MET A 207 2.44 -4.83 -7.07
N HIS A 208 3.08 -5.19 -5.95
CA HIS A 208 3.13 -4.34 -4.76
C HIS A 208 3.80 -3.00 -5.03
N THR A 209 4.91 -3.00 -5.77
CA THR A 209 5.62 -1.76 -6.12
C THR A 209 4.77 -0.86 -7.01
N LEU A 210 4.08 -1.41 -8.00
CA LEU A 210 3.20 -0.65 -8.89
C LEU A 210 2.05 0.01 -8.12
N ILE A 211 1.31 -0.78 -7.34
CA ILE A 211 0.12 -0.26 -6.62
C ILE A 211 0.55 0.71 -5.51
N LYS A 212 1.71 0.48 -4.86
CA LYS A 212 2.27 1.46 -3.92
C LYS A 212 2.68 2.76 -4.59
N GLY A 213 3.28 2.71 -5.78
CA GLY A 213 3.64 3.89 -6.55
C GLY A 213 2.42 4.73 -6.88
N TYR A 214 1.35 4.08 -7.38
CA TYR A 214 0.08 4.74 -7.66
C TYR A 214 -0.55 5.33 -6.39
N ALA A 215 -0.67 4.55 -5.31
CA ALA A 215 -1.24 5.02 -4.05
C ALA A 215 -0.44 6.18 -3.45
N GLY A 216 0.90 6.15 -3.55
CA GLY A 216 1.77 7.20 -3.04
C GLY A 216 1.59 8.52 -3.79
N ILE A 217 1.74 8.50 -5.12
CA ILE A 217 1.61 9.69 -5.96
C ILE A 217 0.17 10.24 -5.89
N GLY A 218 -0.83 9.35 -5.97
CA GLY A 218 -2.23 9.71 -5.91
C GLY A 218 -2.58 10.45 -4.61
N VAL A 219 -2.07 9.98 -3.46
CA VAL A 219 -2.37 10.68 -2.21
C VAL A 219 -1.68 12.03 -2.10
N VAL A 220 -0.45 12.19 -2.61
CA VAL A 220 0.18 13.52 -2.63
C VAL A 220 -0.69 14.51 -3.41
N ILE A 221 -1.21 14.10 -4.57
CA ILE A 221 -2.12 14.92 -5.38
C ILE A 221 -3.42 15.21 -4.61
N THR A 222 -4.04 14.19 -4.01
CA THR A 222 -5.27 14.34 -3.23
C THR A 222 -5.10 15.27 -2.03
N TYR A 223 -3.99 15.15 -1.28
CA TYR A 223 -3.72 16.06 -0.15
C TYR A 223 -3.51 17.49 -0.61
N PHE A 224 -2.80 17.70 -1.73
CA PHE A 224 -2.63 19.03 -2.28
C PHE A 224 -3.99 19.66 -2.65
N GLN A 225 -4.89 18.88 -3.26
CA GLN A 225 -6.26 19.32 -3.57
C GLN A 225 -7.08 19.62 -2.32
N ILE A 226 -7.06 18.75 -1.31
CA ILE A 226 -7.75 18.97 -0.03
C ILE A 226 -7.24 20.25 0.64
N ILE A 227 -5.92 20.45 0.71
CA ILE A 227 -5.32 21.65 1.30
C ILE A 227 -5.74 22.89 0.50
N TYR A 228 -5.70 22.83 -0.82
CA TYR A 228 -6.13 23.92 -1.69
C TYR A 228 -7.60 24.29 -1.44
N GLU A 229 -8.50 23.31 -1.43
CA GLU A 229 -9.94 23.50 -1.17
C GLU A 229 -10.21 24.08 0.23
N ILE A 230 -9.45 23.64 1.24
CA ILE A 230 -9.51 24.19 2.60
C ILE A 230 -9.04 25.65 2.63
N VAL A 231 -7.94 25.98 1.93
CA VAL A 231 -7.40 27.35 1.89
C VAL A 231 -8.33 28.30 1.14
N THR A 232 -8.95 27.86 0.04
CA THR A 232 -9.96 28.67 -0.65
C THR A 232 -11.19 28.88 0.23
N ALA A 233 -11.64 27.85 0.94
CA ALA A 233 -12.72 27.98 1.93
C ALA A 233 -12.36 28.96 3.05
N PHE A 234 -11.09 28.98 3.52
CA PHE A 234 -10.60 29.96 4.50
C PHE A 234 -10.77 31.40 4.01
N SER A 235 -10.53 31.65 2.73
CA SER A 235 -10.64 33.01 2.16
C SER A 235 -12.08 33.47 1.92
N GLU A 236 -13.03 32.55 1.78
CA GLU A 236 -14.37 32.85 1.28
C GLU A 236 -15.44 32.92 2.38
N ALA A 237 -15.43 32.01 3.36
CA ALA A 237 -16.30 32.06 4.53
C ALA A 237 -15.98 30.89 5.46
N LEU A 238 -15.64 31.16 6.72
CA LEU A 238 -15.93 30.27 7.86
C LEU A 238 -15.56 30.91 9.20
N ASP A 239 -16.28 30.52 10.25
CA ASP A 239 -15.81 30.62 11.63
C ASP A 239 -14.47 29.86 11.74
N PRO A 240 -13.37 30.52 12.15
CA PRO A 240 -12.05 29.89 12.29
C PRO A 240 -12.08 28.59 13.12
N LEU A 241 -13.00 28.47 14.07
CA LEU A 241 -13.15 27.28 14.90
C LEU A 241 -13.65 26.06 14.10
N ILE A 242 -14.69 26.24 13.29
CA ILE A 242 -15.26 25.14 12.48
C ILE A 242 -14.22 24.66 11.48
N LEU A 243 -13.50 25.60 10.85
CA LEU A 243 -12.45 25.27 9.91
C LEU A 243 -11.27 24.54 10.58
N ALA A 244 -10.84 24.96 11.77
CA ALA A 244 -9.81 24.26 12.53
C ALA A 244 -10.21 22.81 12.86
N VAL A 245 -11.48 22.59 13.22
CA VAL A 245 -12.02 21.26 13.48
C VAL A 245 -12.03 20.40 12.21
N VAL A 246 -12.43 20.96 11.07
CA VAL A 246 -12.43 20.27 9.76
C VAL A 246 -11.00 19.90 9.36
N VAL A 247 -10.05 20.84 9.45
CA VAL A 247 -8.63 20.59 9.14
C VAL A 247 -8.07 19.48 10.04
N LEU A 248 -8.33 19.53 11.34
CA LEU A 248 -7.88 18.51 12.28
C LEU A 248 -8.47 17.14 11.93
N MET A 249 -9.77 17.10 11.63
CA MET A 249 -10.48 15.89 11.26
C MET A 249 -9.91 15.26 9.98
N TRP A 250 -9.69 16.07 8.94
CA TRP A 250 -9.21 15.57 7.65
C TRP A 250 -7.72 15.27 7.62
N THR A 251 -6.90 16.04 8.32
CA THR A 251 -5.45 15.87 8.26
C THR A 251 -4.96 14.84 9.27
N VAL A 252 -5.43 14.88 10.52
CA VAL A 252 -4.89 14.02 11.59
C VAL A 252 -5.70 12.73 11.73
N LEU A 253 -7.03 12.82 11.71
CA LEU A 253 -7.86 11.64 12.01
C LEU A 253 -7.86 10.62 10.86
N LEU A 254 -7.71 11.07 9.60
CA LEU A 254 -7.55 10.15 8.47
C LEU A 254 -6.31 9.26 8.65
N PHE A 255 -5.17 9.79 9.10
CA PHE A 255 -3.99 8.97 9.32
C PHE A 255 -4.19 7.94 10.44
N ILE A 256 -5.10 8.12 11.38
CA ILE A 256 -5.37 7.13 12.43
C ILE A 256 -6.19 5.95 11.87
N LEU A 257 -6.88 6.13 10.74
CA LEU A 257 -7.73 5.10 10.14
C LEU A 257 -6.96 3.88 9.60
N PHE A 258 -5.63 3.93 9.44
CA PHE A 258 -4.91 2.72 9.04
C PHE A 258 -4.99 1.64 10.13
N LEU A 259 -5.27 2.03 11.39
CA LEU A 259 -5.51 1.09 12.48
C LEU A 259 -6.76 0.23 12.24
N ALA A 260 -7.73 0.70 11.45
CA ALA A 260 -8.87 -0.10 11.01
C ALA A 260 -8.48 -1.30 10.12
N THR A 261 -7.25 -1.31 9.56
CA THR A 261 -6.74 -2.48 8.82
C THR A 261 -6.33 -3.64 9.73
N ILE A 262 -6.15 -3.41 11.03
CA ILE A 262 -5.58 -4.39 11.96
C ILE A 262 -6.34 -5.74 11.93
N PRO A 263 -7.68 -5.80 12.00
CA PRO A 263 -8.41 -7.06 11.92
C PRO A 263 -8.06 -7.85 10.66
N SER A 264 -7.97 -7.17 9.52
CA SER A 264 -7.61 -7.79 8.23
C SER A 264 -6.16 -8.28 8.21
N LEU A 265 -5.23 -7.54 8.83
CA LEU A 265 -3.82 -7.93 8.92
C LEU A 265 -3.60 -9.14 9.84
N ILE A 266 -4.34 -9.21 10.96
CA ILE A 266 -4.35 -10.37 11.85
C ILE A 266 -4.88 -11.58 11.08
N PHE A 267 -6.02 -11.41 10.41
CA PHE A 267 -6.63 -12.47 9.63
C PHE A 267 -5.69 -12.97 8.51
N ASN A 268 -4.99 -12.04 7.83
CA ASN A 268 -3.98 -12.40 6.84
C ASN A 268 -2.86 -13.27 7.38
N GLU A 269 -2.41 -13.02 8.61
CA GLU A 269 -1.38 -13.82 9.23
C GLU A 269 -1.90 -15.21 9.63
N ILE A 270 -3.17 -15.32 10.04
CA ILE A 270 -3.82 -16.60 10.38
C ILE A 270 -3.94 -17.50 9.15
N ILE A 271 -4.36 -16.95 8.00
CA ILE A 271 -4.58 -17.73 6.78
C ILE A 271 -3.38 -17.78 5.84
N ARG A 272 -2.23 -17.20 6.23
CA ARG A 272 -1.07 -16.99 5.38
C ARG A 272 -0.65 -18.24 4.59
N ASN A 273 -0.48 -19.37 5.27
CA ASN A 273 -0.06 -20.61 4.62
C ASN A 273 -1.09 -21.08 3.59
N ARG A 274 -2.37 -21.15 3.99
CA ARG A 274 -3.48 -21.54 3.11
C ARG A 274 -3.62 -20.63 1.89
N SER A 275 -3.46 -19.31 2.09
CA SER A 275 -3.49 -18.33 1.01
C SER A 275 -2.36 -18.53 0.00
N GLY A 276 -1.15 -18.83 0.49
CA GLY A 276 0.01 -19.12 -0.34
C GLY A 276 -0.13 -20.44 -1.09
N ASP A 277 -0.57 -21.50 -0.40
CA ASP A 277 -0.83 -22.83 -0.99
C ASP A 277 -1.86 -22.73 -2.12
N TYR A 278 -2.96 -21.99 -1.89
CA TYR A 278 -4.01 -21.78 -2.89
C TYR A 278 -3.47 -21.17 -4.20
N VAL A 279 -2.69 -20.08 -4.09
CA VAL A 279 -2.10 -19.43 -5.27
C VAL A 279 -1.01 -20.29 -5.91
N ARG A 280 -0.22 -21.04 -5.12
CA ARG A 280 0.76 -22.00 -5.66
C ARG A 280 0.09 -23.08 -6.49
N ASN A 281 -0.98 -23.70 -5.99
CA ASN A 281 -1.74 -24.71 -6.73
C ASN A 281 -2.28 -24.18 -8.07
N ILE A 282 -2.62 -22.89 -8.14
CA ILE A 282 -3.01 -22.24 -9.39
C ILE A 282 -1.79 -21.97 -10.27
N GLY A 283 -0.67 -21.55 -9.70
CA GLY A 283 0.60 -21.38 -10.40
C GLY A 283 1.07 -22.66 -11.10
N VAL A 284 0.95 -23.82 -10.43
CA VAL A 284 1.26 -25.13 -11.01
C VAL A 284 0.39 -25.41 -12.24
N LYS A 285 -0.90 -25.08 -12.18
CA LYS A 285 -1.82 -25.18 -13.33
C LYS A 285 -1.49 -24.21 -14.48
N LEU A 286 -0.61 -23.22 -14.25
CA LEU A 286 -0.12 -22.25 -15.23
C LEU A 286 1.32 -22.54 -15.67
N ASP A 287 1.79 -23.78 -15.50
CA ASP A 287 3.14 -24.24 -15.85
C ASP A 287 4.25 -23.42 -15.16
N ILE A 288 4.08 -23.14 -13.87
CA ILE A 288 5.14 -22.59 -13.00
C ILE A 288 5.82 -23.75 -12.27
N VAL A 289 7.15 -23.76 -12.28
CA VAL A 289 7.95 -24.82 -11.65
C VAL A 289 7.85 -24.74 -10.13
N ASP A 290 7.64 -25.90 -9.49
CA ASP A 290 7.33 -26.02 -8.06
C ASP A 290 8.49 -25.70 -7.11
N GLU A 291 9.74 -25.80 -7.57
CA GLU A 291 10.90 -25.45 -6.77
C GLU A 291 11.91 -24.64 -7.57
N ALA A 292 12.20 -23.43 -7.08
CA ALA A 292 13.33 -22.63 -7.52
C ALA A 292 14.28 -22.37 -6.34
N ILE A 293 15.46 -22.99 -6.41
CA ILE A 293 16.54 -22.74 -5.45
C ILE A 293 17.42 -21.65 -6.04
N ILE A 294 17.38 -20.46 -5.43
CA ILE A 294 18.30 -19.38 -5.79
C ILE A 294 19.58 -19.55 -4.97
N THR A 295 20.64 -20.08 -5.58
CA THR A 295 21.98 -20.09 -4.99
C THR A 295 22.74 -18.84 -5.42
N PHE A 296 22.91 -17.89 -4.50
CA PHE A 296 23.83 -16.78 -4.71
C PHE A 296 25.24 -17.24 -4.32
N GLU A 297 25.98 -17.79 -5.28
CA GLU A 297 27.42 -17.93 -5.12
C GLU A 297 28.05 -16.55 -5.35
N LEU A 298 28.21 -15.79 -4.27
CA LEU A 298 29.15 -14.66 -4.25
C LEU A 298 30.52 -15.26 -4.52
N ARG A 299 31.05 -15.08 -5.74
CA ARG A 299 32.36 -15.61 -6.12
C ARG A 299 33.48 -15.01 -5.26
N GLU A 300 33.73 -15.60 -4.08
CA GLU A 300 35.05 -15.57 -3.44
C GLU A 300 36.11 -16.17 -4.36
N GLN A 301 35.71 -17.01 -5.31
CA GLN A 301 36.53 -17.57 -6.38
C GLN A 301 37.25 -16.51 -7.24
N VAL A 302 36.68 -15.30 -7.46
CA VAL A 302 37.37 -14.24 -8.22
C VAL A 302 38.50 -13.61 -7.40
N LYS A 303 38.39 -13.60 -6.06
CA LYS A 303 39.48 -13.16 -5.19
C LYS A 303 40.57 -14.23 -5.07
N GLU A 304 40.21 -15.51 -4.98
CA GLU A 304 41.18 -16.60 -4.92
C GLU A 304 41.91 -16.84 -6.26
N GLU A 305 41.23 -16.77 -7.40
CA GLU A 305 41.88 -16.86 -8.71
C GLU A 305 42.79 -15.65 -8.96
N LYS A 306 42.34 -14.42 -8.67
CA LYS A 306 43.21 -13.23 -8.78
C LYS A 306 44.36 -13.26 -7.78
N ALA A 307 44.16 -13.79 -6.57
CA ALA A 307 45.23 -13.95 -5.58
C ALA A 307 46.23 -15.02 -6.01
N LYS A 308 45.78 -16.15 -6.58
CA LYS A 308 46.66 -17.16 -7.18
C LYS A 308 47.42 -16.61 -8.38
N GLU A 309 46.75 -15.87 -9.27
CA GLU A 309 47.41 -15.24 -10.43
C GLU A 309 48.43 -14.18 -9.99
N LEU A 310 48.15 -13.41 -8.94
CA LEU A 310 49.09 -12.46 -8.34
C LEU A 310 50.28 -13.15 -7.66
N LEU A 311 50.04 -14.25 -6.94
CA LEU A 311 51.09 -15.04 -6.31
C LEU A 311 51.98 -15.72 -7.36
N GLU A 312 51.41 -16.27 -8.43
CA GLU A 312 52.18 -16.82 -9.55
C GLU A 312 52.99 -15.74 -10.30
N ARG A 313 52.51 -14.49 -10.35
CA ARG A 313 53.30 -13.37 -10.89
C ARG A 313 54.43 -12.94 -9.96
N LEU A 314 54.27 -13.09 -8.65
CA LEU A 314 55.29 -12.76 -7.65
C LEU A 314 56.39 -13.84 -7.51
N ASP A 315 56.04 -15.11 -7.76
CA ASP A 315 56.98 -16.24 -7.76
C ASP A 315 57.78 -16.39 -9.08
N ARG A 316 57.47 -15.60 -10.12
CA ARG A 316 58.32 -15.56 -11.32
C ARG A 316 59.67 -14.93 -10.95
N PRO A 317 60.80 -15.61 -11.24
CA PRO A 317 62.11 -15.03 -11.02
C PRO A 317 62.23 -13.71 -11.81
N LYS A 318 62.81 -12.68 -11.19
CA LYS A 318 62.97 -11.30 -11.71
C LYS A 318 63.81 -11.19 -13.01
N GLY A 319 63.97 -12.26 -13.79
CA GLY A 319 64.82 -12.35 -14.97
C GLY A 319 64.13 -12.26 -16.33
N GLU A 320 62.80 -12.35 -16.41
CA GLU A 320 62.08 -12.23 -17.69
C GLU A 320 60.93 -11.21 -17.58
N VAL A 321 61.31 -9.94 -17.58
CA VAL A 321 60.39 -8.88 -17.99
C VAL A 321 60.46 -8.83 -19.50
N GLU A 322 59.54 -9.50 -20.19
CA GLU A 322 59.21 -9.11 -21.55
C GLU A 322 58.70 -7.66 -21.48
N GLU A 323 59.47 -6.76 -22.08
CA GLU A 323 59.15 -5.37 -22.31
C GLU A 323 57.93 -5.32 -23.25
N LYS A 324 56.73 -5.53 -22.68
CA LYS A 324 55.49 -5.25 -23.40
C LYS A 324 55.27 -3.75 -23.38
N GLU A 325 55.34 -3.20 -24.60
CA GLU A 325 55.15 -1.81 -24.97
C GLU A 325 54.12 -1.10 -24.09
N ALA A 326 54.53 0.04 -23.56
CA ALA A 326 53.66 0.96 -22.84
C ALA A 326 52.41 1.25 -23.68
N PRO A 327 51.19 1.07 -23.12
CA PRO A 327 49.99 1.56 -23.78
C PRO A 327 50.11 3.07 -23.92
N LYS A 328 50.03 3.54 -25.17
CA LYS A 328 49.98 4.96 -25.53
C LYS A 328 48.98 5.67 -24.64
N GLU A 329 49.43 6.77 -24.06
CA GLU A 329 48.65 7.74 -23.31
C GLU A 329 47.30 8.00 -23.97
N PHE A 330 46.22 7.53 -23.34
CA PHE A 330 44.90 8.05 -23.61
C PHE A 330 44.69 9.25 -22.69
N ASN A 331 45.00 10.42 -23.26
CA ASN A 331 44.65 11.71 -22.69
C ASN A 331 43.13 11.86 -22.60
N GLY A 332 42.67 12.33 -21.44
CA GLY A 332 41.40 13.03 -21.29
C GLY A 332 40.25 12.17 -20.79
N PHE A 333 39.90 12.33 -19.52
CA PHE A 333 38.61 12.92 -19.14
C PHE A 333 38.69 13.41 -17.69
N ASN A 334 38.77 14.73 -17.55
CA ASN A 334 38.58 15.45 -16.29
C ASN A 334 37.13 15.24 -15.81
N PHE A 335 36.95 14.71 -14.61
CA PHE A 335 35.74 14.98 -13.82
C PHE A 335 36.07 16.12 -12.86
N SER A 336 35.64 17.32 -13.23
CA SER A 336 35.51 18.42 -12.27
C SER A 336 34.38 18.08 -11.31
N GLU A 337 34.73 18.00 -10.03
CA GLU A 337 33.83 18.15 -8.91
C GLU A 337 32.94 19.38 -9.13
N THR A 338 31.64 19.19 -9.01
CA THR A 338 30.72 20.28 -8.69
C THR A 338 30.00 19.86 -7.43
N GLU A 339 30.60 20.26 -6.31
CA GLU A 339 29.84 20.68 -5.14
C GLU A 339 28.99 21.88 -5.56
N GLU A 340 27.67 21.81 -5.38
CA GLU A 340 26.90 22.99 -5.03
C GLU A 340 25.64 22.61 -4.23
N LYS A 341 25.23 23.58 -3.43
CA LYS A 341 24.42 23.54 -2.21
C LYS A 341 22.92 23.31 -2.40
#